data_AF-A0A7S1V1T4-F1
#
_entry.id   AF-A0A7S1V1T4-F1
#
_cell.length_a   1.000
_cell.length_b   1.000
_cell.length_c   1.000
_cell.angle_alpha   90.00
_cell.angle_beta   90.00
_cell.angle_gamma   90.00
#
_symmetry.space_group_name_H-M   'P 1'
#
loop_
_entity.id
_entity.type
_entity.pdbx_description
1 polymer ?
#
loop_
_entity_poly.entity_id
_entity_poly.type
_entity_poly.pdbx_seq_one_letter_code
_entity_poly.pdbx_strand_id
1 'polypeptide(L)'
;LNCYLFRTYVPSMPDELNYFLSGGFAGMLGWTAAMPFDVPKTNVQARYDTKVVGSYFPELFKIARERGIRGLYNGLGPTLIRAFPANAALFLGVEMGKKFFD
;
A
#
# COMPACT_ATOMS: atom_id res chain seq x y z
N LEU A 1 30.30 4.09 5.50
CA LEU A 1 29.91 4.18 6.93
C LEU A 1 28.40 4.02 7.16
N ASN A 2 27.51 4.49 6.27
CA ASN A 2 26.05 4.42 6.48
C ASN A 2 25.39 3.03 6.28
N CYS A 3 25.96 2.11 5.49
CA CYS A 3 25.33 0.79 5.27
C CYS A 3 25.55 -0.22 6.41
N TYR A 4 26.60 -0.05 7.22
CA TYR A 4 26.94 -1.01 8.29
C TYR A 4 26.08 -0.82 9.55
N LEU A 5 25.62 0.41 9.82
CA LEU A 5 24.78 0.71 10.98
C LEU A 5 23.34 0.17 10.83
N PHE A 6 22.84 -0.01 9.61
CA PHE A 6 21.51 -0.59 9.39
C PHE A 6 21.47 -2.10 9.68
N ARG A 7 22.62 -2.78 9.58
CA ARG A 7 22.75 -4.22 9.91
C ARG A 7 22.61 -4.49 11.41
N THR A 8 22.85 -3.49 12.26
CA THR A 8 22.89 -3.63 13.73
C THR A 8 21.55 -3.36 14.43
N TYR A 9 20.57 -2.74 13.76
CA TYR A 9 19.27 -2.39 14.37
C TYR A 9 18.26 -3.56 14.40
N VAL A 10 18.60 -4.71 13.82
CA VAL A 10 17.67 -5.84 13.67
C VAL A 10 18.26 -7.10 14.32
N PRO A 11 18.09 -7.28 15.65
CA PRO A 11 18.63 -8.43 16.34
C PRO A 11 17.72 -9.67 16.21
N SER A 12 18.33 -10.81 15.86
CA SER A 12 17.89 -12.20 16.15
C SER A 12 16.54 -12.75 15.59
N MET A 13 16.25 -12.52 14.30
CA MET A 13 15.26 -13.30 13.51
C MET A 13 15.88 -13.71 12.15
N PRO A 14 15.41 -14.79 11.47
CA PRO A 14 15.93 -15.16 10.15
C PRO A 14 15.89 -13.96 9.19
N ASP A 15 16.98 -13.67 8.47
CA ASP A 15 17.17 -12.44 7.68
C ASP A 15 15.97 -12.15 6.75
N GLU A 16 15.38 -13.19 6.17
CA GLU A 16 14.23 -13.09 5.25
C GLU A 16 12.98 -12.51 5.90
N LEU A 17 12.70 -12.88 7.15
CA LEU A 17 11.55 -12.38 7.88
C LEU A 17 11.70 -10.88 8.18
N ASN A 18 12.92 -10.42 8.46
CA ASN A 18 13.20 -9.01 8.71
C ASN A 18 13.03 -8.14 7.46
N TYR A 19 13.49 -8.60 6.29
CA TYR A 19 13.25 -7.92 5.02
C TYR A 19 11.77 -7.92 4.63
N PHE A 20 11.06 -9.03 4.88
CA PHE A 20 9.64 -9.17 4.60
C PHE A 20 8.79 -8.23 5.48
N LEU A 21 9.04 -8.20 6.78
CA LEU A 21 8.32 -7.32 7.71
C LEU A 21 8.62 -5.86 7.45
N SER A 22 9.90 -5.50 7.28
CA SER A 22 10.30 -4.10 7.03
C SER A 22 9.74 -3.57 5.70
N GLY A 23 9.78 -4.36 4.62
CA GLY A 23 9.15 -4.03 3.35
C GLY A 23 7.61 -4.00 3.42
N GLY A 24 7.01 -4.93 4.17
CA GLY A 24 5.57 -4.96 4.42
C GLY A 24 5.08 -3.67 5.08
N PHE A 25 5.67 -3.29 6.22
CA PHE A 25 5.33 -2.07 6.94
C PHE A 25 5.60 -0.80 6.12
N ALA A 26 6.73 -0.72 5.43
CA ALA A 26 7.01 0.40 4.52
C ALA A 26 5.93 0.53 3.43
N GLY A 27 5.49 -0.59 2.84
CA GLY A 27 4.39 -0.63 1.89
C GLY A 27 3.06 -0.18 2.50
N MET A 28 2.74 -0.62 3.73
CA MET A 28 1.51 -0.20 4.42
C MET A 28 1.49 1.31 4.67
N LEU A 29 2.62 1.89 5.09
CA LEU A 29 2.75 3.33 5.32
C LEU A 29 2.61 4.12 4.00
N GLY A 30 3.23 3.63 2.92
CA GLY A 30 3.08 4.22 1.58
C GLY A 30 1.63 4.21 1.11
N TRP A 31 0.93 3.08 1.26
CA TRP A 31 -0.49 2.98 0.93
C TRP A 31 -1.36 3.88 1.82
N THR A 32 -1.04 3.98 3.11
CA THR A 32 -1.75 4.89 4.03
C THR A 32 -1.64 6.35 3.59
N ALA A 33 -0.49 6.78 3.07
CA ALA A 33 -0.33 8.12 2.51
C ALA A 33 -1.05 8.30 1.15
N ALA A 34 -1.17 7.23 0.36
CA ALA A 34 -1.81 7.26 -0.97
C ALA A 34 -3.35 7.14 -0.94
N MET A 35 -3.91 6.46 0.06
CA MET A 35 -5.36 6.26 0.23
C MET A 35 -6.21 7.53 0.11
N PRO A 36 -5.88 8.68 0.73
CA PRO A 36 -6.69 9.90 0.59
C PRO A 36 -6.80 10.40 -0.85
N PHE A 37 -5.85 10.04 -1.73
CA PHE A 37 -5.90 10.40 -3.13
C PHE A 37 -6.64 9.36 -3.99
N ASP A 38 -6.59 8.09 -3.60
CA ASP A 38 -7.18 6.97 -4.34
C ASP A 38 -8.69 6.82 -4.13
N VAL A 39 -9.20 7.11 -2.92
CA VAL A 39 -10.64 6.96 -2.59
C VAL A 39 -11.55 7.88 -3.41
N PRO A 40 -11.28 9.20 -3.57
CA PRO A 40 -12.11 10.06 -4.41
C PRO A 40 -12.03 9.65 -5.88
N LYS A 41 -10.85 9.22 -6.35
CA LYS A 41 -10.64 8.78 -7.74
C LYS A 41 -11.44 7.53 -8.06
N THR A 42 -11.37 6.52 -7.20
CA THR A 42 -12.12 5.27 -7.37
C THR A 42 -13.62 5.49 -7.27
N ASN A 43 -14.11 6.39 -6.41
CA ASN A 43 -15.53 6.77 -6.36
C ASN A 43 -16.00 7.46 -7.65
N VAL A 44 -15.20 8.36 -8.22
CA VAL A 44 -15.50 9.00 -9.51
C VAL A 44 -15.52 7.95 -10.64
N GLN A 45 -14.55 7.04 -10.66
CA GLN A 45 -14.48 5.96 -11.66
C GLN A 45 -15.63 4.95 -11.52
N ALA A 46 -16.03 4.61 -10.30
CA ALA A 46 -17.17 3.73 -10.05
C ALA A 46 -18.51 4.33 -10.50
N ARG A 47 -18.62 5.67 -10.51
CA ARG A 47 -19.81 6.39 -10.94
C ARG A 47 -19.83 6.71 -12.44
N TYR A 48 -18.78 6.35 -13.19
CA TYR A 48 -18.66 6.69 -14.61
C TYR A 48 -19.80 6.14 -15.49
N ASP A 49 -20.49 5.09 -15.03
CA ASP A 49 -21.67 4.51 -15.69
C ASP A 49 -22.95 5.37 -15.51
N THR A 50 -22.96 6.25 -14.51
CA THR A 50 -24.00 7.26 -14.31
C THR A 50 -23.53 8.53 -15.03
N LYS A 51 -24.33 9.12 -15.92
CA LYS A 51 -24.01 10.31 -16.75
C LYS A 51 -23.50 11.58 -16.01
N VAL A 52 -23.26 11.52 -14.70
CA VAL A 52 -22.69 12.57 -13.87
C VAL A 52 -21.22 12.23 -13.62
N VAL A 53 -20.33 12.68 -14.51
CA VAL A 53 -18.88 12.63 -14.27
C VAL A 53 -18.58 13.61 -13.13
N GLY A 54 -18.54 13.12 -11.90
CA GLY A 54 -18.20 13.93 -10.73
C GLY A 54 -16.74 14.38 -10.82
N SER A 55 -16.49 15.69 -10.71
CA SER A 55 -15.12 16.20 -10.60
C SER A 55 -14.44 15.69 -9.32
N TYR A 56 -13.14 15.38 -9.42
CA TYR A 56 -12.33 14.82 -8.33
C TYR A 56 -12.35 15.67 -7.04
N PHE A 57 -12.15 16.98 -7.16
CA PHE A 57 -12.09 17.88 -6.01
C PHE A 57 -13.44 17.99 -5.25
N PRO A 58 -14.58 18.22 -5.92
CA PRO A 58 -15.89 18.17 -5.25
C PRO A 58 -16.17 16.86 -4.51
N GLU A 59 -15.80 15.71 -5.09
CA GLU A 59 -16.01 14.41 -4.46
C GLU A 59 -15.10 14.24 -3.22
N LEU A 60 -13.85 14.70 -3.29
CA LEU A 60 -12.93 14.74 -2.13
C LEU A 60 -13.54 15.57 -0.98
N PHE A 61 -13.98 16.80 -1.26
CA PHE A 61 -14.61 17.66 -0.24
C PHE A 61 -15.91 17.09 0.29
N LYS A 62 -16.72 16.46 -0.56
CA LYS A 62 -17.95 15.77 -0.17
C LYS A 62 -17.68 14.63 0.79
N ILE A 63 -16.74 13.74 0.46
CA ILE A 63 -16.34 12.61 1.32
C ILE A 63 -15.80 13.13 2.65
N ALA A 64 -14.93 14.15 2.62
CA ALA A 64 -14.38 14.76 3.83
C ALA A 64 -15.45 15.39 4.72
N ARG A 65 -16.51 15.98 4.14
CA ARG A 65 -17.61 16.62 4.88
C ARG A 65 -18.65 15.61 5.39
N GLU A 66 -18.98 14.58 4.62
CA GLU A 66 -20.01 13.58 4.98
C GLU A 66 -19.48 12.49 5.91
N ARG A 67 -18.25 12.01 5.68
CA ARG A 67 -17.66 10.85 6.38
C ARG A 67 -16.41 11.21 7.20
N GLY A 68 -15.98 12.46 7.16
CA GLY A 68 -14.76 12.91 7.82
C GLY A 68 -13.50 12.33 7.18
N ILE A 69 -12.36 12.55 7.85
CA ILE A 69 -11.04 12.05 7.43
C ILE A 69 -11.04 10.51 7.34
N ARG A 70 -11.79 9.82 8.21
CA ARG A 70 -11.94 8.35 8.16
C ARG A 70 -12.59 7.86 6.86
N GLY A 71 -13.45 8.67 6.24
CA GLY A 71 -14.04 8.37 4.95
C GLY A 71 -13.02 8.24 3.81
N LEU A 72 -11.88 8.91 3.91
CA LEU A 72 -10.77 8.87 2.94
C LEU A 72 -9.89 7.62 3.09
N TYR A 73 -10.06 6.86 4.17
CA TYR A 73 -9.38 5.59 4.42
C TYR A 73 -10.31 4.39 4.28
N ASN A 74 -11.56 4.58 3.82
CA ASN A 74 -12.47 3.49 3.53
C ASN A 74 -11.88 2.64 2.39
N GLY A 75 -11.54 1.39 2.69
CA GLY A 75 -10.83 0.48 1.78
C GLY A 75 -9.37 0.20 2.16
N LEU A 76 -8.82 0.83 3.20
CA LEU A 76 -7.44 0.56 3.63
C LEU A 76 -7.23 -0.91 4.02
N GLY A 77 -8.16 -1.50 4.78
CA GLY A 77 -8.12 -2.92 5.18
C GLY A 77 -7.95 -3.89 4.00
N PRO A 78 -8.86 -3.91 3.01
CA PRO A 78 -8.72 -4.78 1.83
C PRO A 78 -7.47 -4.47 1.00
N THR A 79 -7.03 -3.21 0.92
CA THR A 79 -5.77 -2.84 0.25
C THR A 79 -4.55 -3.43 0.95
N LEU A 80 -4.51 -3.40 2.29
CA LEU A 80 -3.43 -3.98 3.07
C LEU A 80 -3.42 -5.51 2.98
N ILE A 81 -4.59 -6.15 3.06
CA ILE A 81 -4.73 -7.60 2.89
C ILE A 81 -4.29 -8.03 1.48
N ARG A 82 -4.53 -7.23 0.45
CA ARG A 82 -4.06 -7.50 -0.92
C ARG A 82 -2.55 -7.28 -1.06
N ALA A 83 -2.01 -6.27 -0.41
CA ALA A 83 -0.58 -5.92 -0.52
C ALA A 83 0.33 -7.00 0.07
N PHE A 84 -0.11 -7.66 1.14
CA PHE A 84 0.69 -8.67 1.84
C PHE A 84 1.03 -9.92 0.98
N PRO A 85 0.06 -10.65 0.37
CA PRO A 85 0.34 -11.75 -0.53
C PRO A 85 1.04 -11.32 -1.81
N ALA A 86 0.73 -10.12 -2.34
CA ALA A 86 1.39 -9.60 -3.55
C ALA A 86 2.89 -9.41 -3.32
N ASN A 87 3.26 -8.85 -2.16
CA ASN A 87 4.66 -8.70 -1.76
C ASN A 87 5.31 -10.06 -1.46
N ALA A 88 4.58 -11.02 -0.84
CA ALA A 88 5.09 -12.37 -0.61
C ALA A 88 5.40 -13.12 -1.92
N ALA A 89 4.49 -13.07 -2.90
CA ALA A 89 4.67 -13.69 -4.20
C ALA A 89 5.84 -13.06 -4.98
N LEU A 90 6.02 -11.74 -4.89
CA LEU A 90 7.15 -11.03 -5.48
C LEU A 90 8.49 -11.56 -4.94
N PHE A 91 8.62 -11.68 -3.62
CA PHE A 91 9.85 -12.20 -3.01
C PHE A 91 10.14 -13.65 -3.40
N LEU A 92 9.12 -14.52 -3.39
CA LEU A 92 9.25 -15.90 -3.86
C LEU A 92 9.70 -15.96 -5.33
N GLY A 93 9.12 -15.12 -6.19
CA GLY A 93 9.50 -15.05 -7.61
C GLY A 93 10.94 -14.59 -7.83
N VAL A 94 11.39 -13.58 -7.08
CA VAL A 94 12.77 -13.09 -7.14
C VAL A 94 13.76 -14.14 -6.65
N GLU A 95 13.43 -14.88 -5.60
CA GLU A 95 14.30 -15.93 -5.06
C GLU A 95 14.42 -17.12 -6.01
N MET A 96 13.31 -17.59 -6.60
CA MET A 96 13.33 -18.59 -7.67
C MET A 96 14.13 -18.12 -8.88
N GLY A 97 13.95 -16.86 -9.30
CA GLY A 97 14.66 -16.28 -10.44
C GLY A 97 16.17 -16.21 -10.22
N LYS A 98 16.61 -15.82 -9.02
CA LYS A 98 18.03 -15.82 -8.65
C LYS A 98 18.62 -17.22 -8.66
N LYS A 99 17.93 -18.20 -8.05
CA LYS A 99 18.35 -19.62 -8.03
C LYS A 99 18.40 -20.28 -9.42
N PHE A 100 17.76 -19.69 -10.43
CA PHE A 100 17.80 -20.18 -11.81
C PHE A 100 18.95 -19.57 -12.63
N PHE A 101 19.39 -18.37 -12.27
CA PHE A 101 20.43 -17.63 -13.01
C PHE A 101 21.83 -17.73 -12.39
N ASP A 102 21.94 -18.17 -11.12
CA ASP A 102 23.16 -18.70 -10.50
C ASP A 102 23.30 -20.21 -10.77
#